data_AF-A0A918D4G4-F1
#
_entry.id   AF-A0A918D4G4-F1
#
_cell.length_a   1.000
_cell.length_b   1.000
_cell.length_c   1.000
_cell.angle_alpha   90.00
_cell.angle_beta   90.00
_cell.angle_gamma   90.00
#
_symmetry.space_group_name_H-M   'P 1'
#
loop_
_entity.id
_entity.type
_entity.pdbx_description
1 polymer ?
#
loop_
_entity_poly.entity_id
_entity_poly.type
_entity_poly.pdbx_seq_one_letter_code
_entity_poly.pdbx_strand_id
1 'polypeptide(L)'
;MARPVPKINPNHKRRVPKRGNLTKITKSVRREVLRRSEGKCERCGRTNAYAFEMAHLQQASQLGPGNDPANIVLLCGPSVNTGTCHWYADYTAEGREWRMQKRKELIDYYGRKER
;
A
#
# COMPACT_ATOMS: atom_id res chain seq x y z
N MET A 1 -32.46 15.22 -17.38
CA MET A 1 -32.70 14.47 -16.12
C MET A 1 -31.50 13.59 -15.84
N ALA A 2 -30.79 13.78 -14.72
CA ALA A 2 -29.62 12.96 -14.39
C ALA A 2 -30.08 11.55 -13.99
N ARG A 3 -29.53 10.51 -14.64
CA ARG A 3 -29.79 9.10 -14.27
C ARG A 3 -29.31 8.85 -12.83
N PRO A 4 -30.08 8.13 -11.99
CA PRO A 4 -29.66 7.83 -10.63
C PRO A 4 -28.43 6.91 -10.64
N VAL A 5 -27.32 7.40 -10.07
CA VAL A 5 -26.09 6.60 -9.94
C VAL A 5 -26.27 5.59 -8.81
N PRO A 6 -26.13 4.27 -9.05
CA PRO A 6 -26.32 3.25 -8.04
C PRO A 6 -25.30 3.40 -6.90
N LYS A 7 -25.73 3.07 -5.67
CA LYS A 7 -24.82 3.00 -4.52
C LYS A 7 -23.87 1.82 -4.70
N ILE A 8 -22.60 2.00 -4.33
CA ILE A 8 -21.61 0.90 -4.34
C ILE A 8 -21.99 -0.19 -3.35
N ASN A 9 -22.57 0.18 -2.20
CA ASN A 9 -23.18 -0.77 -1.28
C ASN A 9 -24.57 -0.25 -0.87
N PRO A 10 -25.65 -0.97 -1.20
CA PRO A 10 -27.02 -0.54 -0.90
C PRO A 10 -27.29 -0.41 0.60
N ASN A 11 -26.57 -1.16 1.45
CA ASN A 11 -26.74 -1.16 2.90
C ASN A 11 -26.09 0.05 3.60
N HIS A 12 -25.34 0.88 2.88
CA HIS A 12 -24.72 2.07 3.44
C HIS A 12 -25.51 3.35 3.13
N LYS A 13 -25.54 4.27 4.11
CA LYS A 13 -26.14 5.60 3.94
C LYS A 13 -25.43 6.43 2.85
N ARG A 14 -24.11 6.26 2.70
CA ARG A 14 -23.31 6.99 1.70
C ARG A 14 -23.29 6.25 0.36
N ARG A 15 -23.34 7.01 -0.73
CA ARG A 15 -23.17 6.48 -2.10
C ARG A 15 -21.77 5.89 -2.31
N VAL A 16 -20.75 6.61 -1.83
CA VAL A 16 -19.34 6.25 -1.96
C VAL A 16 -18.71 6.01 -0.58
N PRO A 17 -17.75 5.08 -0.45
CA PRO A 17 -17.00 4.87 0.78
C PRO A 17 -16.30 6.13 1.28
N LYS A 18 -16.05 6.22 2.59
CA LYS A 18 -15.16 7.25 3.14
C LYS A 18 -13.74 7.05 2.58
N ARG A 19 -12.97 8.12 2.38
CA ARG A 19 -11.56 8.05 1.94
C ARG A 19 -10.74 7.08 2.79
N GLY A 20 -10.89 7.14 4.12
CA GLY A 20 -10.23 6.22 5.04
C GLY A 20 -10.59 4.74 4.84
N ASN A 21 -11.74 4.40 4.25
CA ASN A 21 -12.07 3.02 3.91
C ASN A 21 -11.42 2.55 2.60
N LEU A 22 -11.11 3.48 1.68
CA LEU A 22 -10.44 3.17 0.42
C LEU A 22 -8.94 2.90 0.62
N THR A 23 -8.32 3.69 1.51
CA THR A 23 -6.88 3.60 1.78
C THR A 23 -6.55 2.58 2.87
N LYS A 24 -7.55 2.09 3.62
CA LYS A 24 -7.36 1.11 4.68
C LYS A 24 -6.85 -0.22 4.12
N ILE A 25 -5.72 -0.68 4.66
CA ILE A 25 -5.14 -1.97 4.33
C ILE A 25 -6.09 -3.07 4.80
N THR A 26 -6.56 -3.90 3.87
CA THR A 26 -7.46 -5.00 4.19
C THR A 26 -6.69 -6.18 4.77
N LYS A 27 -7.38 -7.05 5.54
CA LYS A 27 -6.77 -8.27 6.09
C LYS A 27 -6.29 -9.23 4.99
N SER A 28 -6.96 -9.25 3.84
CA SER A 28 -6.55 -10.07 2.68
C SER A 28 -5.23 -9.57 2.10
N VAL A 29 -5.10 -8.26 1.86
CA VAL A 29 -3.85 -7.66 1.36
C VAL A 29 -2.72 -7.86 2.36
N ARG A 30 -2.96 -7.65 3.65
CA ARG A 30 -1.93 -7.86 4.69
C ARG A 30 -1.38 -9.30 4.64
N ARG A 31 -2.25 -10.30 4.51
CA ARG A 31 -1.83 -11.71 4.38
C ARG A 31 -1.04 -11.97 3.10
N GLU A 32 -1.49 -11.40 1.98
CA GLU A 32 -0.79 -11.57 0.70
C GLU A 32 0.60 -10.93 0.71
N VAL A 33 0.73 -9.73 1.25
CA VAL A 33 2.03 -9.05 1.37
C VAL A 33 2.96 -9.82 2.30
N LEU A 34 2.48 -10.35 3.43
CA LEU A 34 3.27 -11.23 4.29
C LEU A 34 3.72 -12.51 3.57
N ARG A 35 2.84 -13.11 2.78
CA ARG A 35 3.15 -14.30 1.97
C ARG A 35 4.22 -13.99 0.92
N ARG A 36 4.04 -12.92 0.13
CA ARG A 36 4.98 -12.49 -0.92
C ARG A 36 6.35 -12.11 -0.35
N SER A 37 6.36 -11.37 0.75
CA SER A 37 7.60 -10.90 1.39
C SER A 37 8.31 -11.99 2.18
N GLU A 38 7.68 -13.14 2.42
CA GLU A 38 8.16 -14.19 3.34
C GLU A 38 8.48 -13.64 4.75
N GLY A 39 7.79 -12.57 5.16
CA GLY A 39 8.07 -11.85 6.41
C GLY A 39 9.36 -11.02 6.41
N LYS A 40 9.93 -10.73 5.25
CA LYS A 40 11.17 -9.95 5.09
C LYS A 40 10.89 -8.52 4.63
N CYS A 41 11.81 -7.61 4.92
CA CYS A 41 11.73 -6.27 4.34
C CYS A 41 11.88 -6.34 2.82
N GLU A 42 10.90 -5.82 2.07
CA GLU A 42 10.91 -5.86 0.60
C GLU A 42 11.92 -4.90 -0.03
N ARG A 43 12.55 -4.03 0.77
CA ARG A 43 13.65 -3.16 0.33
C ARG A 43 15.03 -3.75 0.62
N CYS A 44 15.30 -4.13 1.88
CA CYS A 44 16.65 -4.52 2.31
C CYS A 44 16.81 -6.02 2.62
N GLY A 45 15.74 -6.81 2.51
CA GLY A 45 15.77 -8.26 2.73
C GLY A 45 15.91 -8.72 4.18
N ARG A 46 16.01 -7.82 5.16
CA ARG A 46 16.15 -8.19 6.57
C ARG A 46 14.93 -8.97 7.07
N THR A 47 15.18 -10.06 7.79
CA THR A 47 14.21 -10.92 8.48
C THR A 47 14.06 -10.56 9.96
N ASN A 48 15.11 -9.99 10.56
CA ASN A 48 15.13 -9.59 11.96
C ASN A 48 15.26 -8.06 12.07
N ALA A 49 14.17 -7.40 12.44
CA ALA A 49 14.10 -5.97 12.66
C ALA A 49 13.25 -5.70 13.91
N TYR A 50 13.49 -4.55 14.55
CA TYR A 50 12.72 -4.11 15.72
C TYR A 50 11.20 -4.11 15.47
N ALA A 51 10.79 -3.68 14.28
CA ALA A 51 9.41 -3.71 13.84
C ALA A 51 9.34 -3.87 12.31
N PHE A 52 8.24 -4.44 11.83
CA PHE A 52 7.87 -4.42 10.42
C PHE A 52 6.52 -3.73 10.26
N GLU A 53 6.47 -2.77 9.33
CA GLU A 53 5.27 -1.99 9.04
C GLU A 53 4.86 -2.17 7.59
N MET A 54 3.54 -2.13 7.37
CA MET A 54 2.97 -2.15 6.03
C MET A 54 2.90 -0.72 5.52
N ALA A 55 3.65 -0.43 4.48
CA ALA A 55 3.75 0.90 3.89
C ALA A 55 3.01 0.96 2.55
N HIS A 56 2.42 2.12 2.26
CA HIS A 56 1.81 2.39 0.96
C HIS A 56 2.86 2.90 -0.04
N LEU A 57 2.89 2.30 -1.23
CA LEU A 57 3.74 2.75 -2.33
C LEU A 57 3.19 4.06 -2.95
N GLN A 58 1.90 4.07 -3.30
CA GLN A 58 1.13 5.29 -3.55
C GLN A 58 0.48 5.74 -2.24
N GLN A 59 0.79 6.95 -1.81
CA GLN A 59 0.39 7.46 -0.50
C GLN A 59 -1.12 7.44 -0.28
N ALA A 60 -1.55 7.17 0.95
CA ALA A 60 -2.96 7.19 1.33
C ALA A 60 -3.60 8.58 1.13
N SER A 61 -2.82 9.67 1.33
CA SER A 61 -3.27 11.05 1.06
C SER A 61 -3.59 11.29 -0.42
N GLN A 62 -2.96 10.54 -1.32
CA GLN A 62 -3.18 10.56 -2.77
C GLN A 62 -4.18 9.48 -3.22
N LEU A 63 -5.02 8.97 -2.31
CA LEU A 63 -6.00 7.91 -2.56
C LEU A 63 -5.38 6.58 -3.02
N GLY A 64 -4.14 6.30 -2.63
CA GLY A 64 -3.51 5.00 -2.84
C GLY A 64 -4.36 3.87 -2.24
N PRO A 65 -4.78 2.86 -3.03
CA PRO A 65 -5.68 1.81 -2.56
C PRO A 65 -5.00 0.94 -1.50
N GLY A 66 -5.69 0.71 -0.37
CA GLY A 66 -5.24 -0.24 0.65
C GLY A 66 -5.74 -1.68 0.41
N ASN A 67 -6.66 -1.85 -0.53
CA ASN A 67 -7.18 -3.14 -0.98
C ASN A 67 -6.37 -3.73 -2.15
N ASP A 68 -5.29 -3.08 -2.58
CA ASP A 68 -4.43 -3.55 -3.65
C ASP A 68 -3.07 -4.04 -3.10
N PRO A 69 -2.72 -5.34 -3.23
CA PRO A 69 -1.42 -5.83 -2.81
C PRO A 69 -0.25 -5.29 -3.66
N ALA A 70 -0.50 -4.75 -4.85
CA ALA A 70 0.52 -4.08 -5.67
C ALA A 70 0.88 -2.68 -5.13
N ASN A 71 0.08 -2.13 -4.21
CA ASN A 71 0.31 -0.82 -3.61
C ASN A 71 0.86 -0.89 -2.18
N ILE A 72 1.00 -2.08 -1.61
CA ILE A 72 1.42 -2.26 -0.21
C ILE A 72 2.70 -3.10 -0.18
N VAL A 73 3.64 -2.69 0.67
CA VAL A 73 4.90 -3.40 0.91
C VAL A 73 5.19 -3.56 2.40
N LEU A 74 5.96 -4.58 2.75
CA LEU A 74 6.49 -4.77 4.09
C LEU A 74 7.87 -4.11 4.23
N LEU A 75 8.01 -3.15 5.15
CA LEU A 75 9.27 -2.44 5.40
C LEU A 75 9.73 -2.59 6.85
N CYS A 76 11.04 -2.64 7.06
CA CYS A 76 11.61 -2.70 8.40
C CYS A 76 11.78 -1.30 9.03
N GLY A 77 11.53 -1.27 10.34
CA GLY A 77 11.64 -0.09 11.20
C GLY A 77 10.47 0.89 11.03
N PRO A 78 10.18 1.70 12.06
CA PRO A 78 9.08 2.65 12.01
C PRO A 78 9.37 3.82 11.08
N SER A 79 8.34 4.41 10.47
CA SER A 79 8.47 5.58 9.58
C SER A 79 9.02 6.82 10.28
N VAL A 80 8.90 6.91 11.60
CA VAL A 80 9.33 8.07 12.39
C VAL A 80 10.82 8.07 12.74
N ASN A 81 11.50 6.93 12.63
CA ASN A 81 12.93 6.83 12.96
C ASN A 81 13.78 6.94 11.70
N THR A 82 14.68 7.92 11.68
CA THR A 82 15.65 8.11 10.60
C THR A 82 16.49 6.84 10.38
N GLY A 83 16.78 6.54 9.10
CA GLY A 83 17.61 5.39 8.72
C GLY A 83 16.88 4.05 8.62
N THR A 84 15.57 3.99 8.93
CA THR A 84 14.75 2.80 8.65
C THR A 84 14.36 2.73 7.17
N CYS A 85 13.97 1.55 6.70
CA CYS A 85 13.51 1.41 5.32
C CYS A 85 12.14 2.09 5.11
N HIS A 86 11.30 2.12 6.14
CA HIS A 86 10.04 2.84 6.09
C HIS A 86 10.26 4.35 6.00
N TRP A 87 11.12 4.90 6.87
CA TRP A 87 11.49 6.32 6.81
C TRP A 87 12.13 6.68 5.47
N TYR A 88 13.05 5.86 4.97
CA TYR A 88 13.67 6.08 3.66
C TYR A 88 12.61 6.23 2.56
N ALA A 89 11.65 5.30 2.51
CA ALA A 89 10.61 5.29 1.48
C ALA A 89 9.73 6.55 1.51
N ASP A 90 9.40 7.06 2.70
CA ASP A 90 8.51 8.22 2.83
C ASP A 90 9.23 9.56 2.66
N TYR A 91 10.41 9.71 3.26
CA TYR A 91 11.03 11.02 3.49
C TYR A 91 12.14 11.37 2.49
N THR A 92 12.74 10.40 1.80
CA THR A 92 13.84 10.67 0.85
C THR A 92 13.34 10.77 -0.59
N ALA A 93 14.04 11.52 -1.44
CA ALA A 93 13.74 11.60 -2.87
C ALA A 93 13.92 10.25 -3.56
N GLU A 94 15.04 9.58 -3.29
CA GLU A 94 15.31 8.23 -3.79
C GLU A 94 14.28 7.21 -3.30
N GLY A 95 13.82 7.32 -2.06
CA GLY A 95 12.78 6.45 -1.51
C GLY A 95 11.42 6.65 -2.18
N ARG A 96 11.09 7.88 -2.57
CA ARG A 96 9.89 8.17 -3.39
C ARG A 96 10.01 7.53 -4.77
N GLU A 97 11.17 7.64 -5.41
CA GLU A 97 11.42 6.99 -6.70
C GLU A 97 11.35 5.46 -6.59
N TRP A 98 12.00 4.90 -5.56
CA TRP A 98 11.94 3.48 -5.25
C TRP A 98 10.49 2.99 -5.07
N ARG A 99 9.63 3.76 -4.39
CA ARG A 99 8.21 3.38 -4.24
C ARG A 99 7.50 3.29 -5.59
N MET A 100 7.76 4.23 -6.50
CA MET A 100 7.14 4.23 -7.83
C MET A 100 7.63 3.05 -8.67
N GLN A 101 8.94 2.78 -8.65
CA GLN A 101 9.52 1.64 -9.35
C GLN A 101 9.00 0.31 -8.78
N LYS A 102 8.99 0.17 -7.45
CA LYS A 102 8.48 -1.04 -6.79
C LYS A 102 7.00 -1.27 -7.07
N ARG A 103 6.20 -0.20 -7.14
CA ARG A 103 4.78 -0.30 -7.51
C ARG A 103 4.64 -0.85 -8.94
N LYS A 104 5.42 -0.34 -9.88
CA LYS A 104 5.43 -0.81 -11.26
C LYS A 104 5.83 -2.29 -11.34
N GLU A 105 6.88 -2.69 -10.63
CA GLU A 105 7.31 -4.09 -10.52
C GLU A 105 6.19 -4.99 -10.00
N LEU A 106 5.48 -4.57 -8.95
CA LEU A 106 4.39 -5.36 -8.37
C LEU A 106 3.15 -5.40 -9.25
N ILE A 107 2.85 -4.30 -9.97
CA ILE A 107 1.76 -4.27 -10.95
C ILE A 107 2.02 -5.30 -12.06
N ASP A 108 3.26 -5.35 -12.56
CA ASP A 108 3.71 -6.32 -13.56
C ASP A 108 3.68 -7.75 -13.01
N TYR A 109 4.17 -7.97 -11.78
CA TYR A 109 4.14 -9.28 -11.11
C TYR A 109 2.73 -9.87 -10.99
N TYR A 110 1.72 -9.03 -10.69
CA TYR A 110 0.32 -9.47 -10.64
C TYR A 110 -0.37 -9.52 -12.02
N GLY A 111 0.37 -9.29 -13.11
CA GLY A 111 -0.15 -9.31 -14.49
C GLY A 111 -1.19 -8.23 -14.77
N ARG A 112 -1.13 -7.10 -14.06
CA ARG A 112 -2.10 -6.00 -14.21
C ARG A 112 -1.53 -4.94 -15.12
N LYS A 113 -2.33 -4.41 -16.05
CA LYS A 113 -1.99 -3.16 -16.73
C LYS A 113 -2.24 -1.99 -15.77
N GLU A 114 -1.28 -1.09 -15.64
CA GLU A 114 -1.44 0.17 -14.89
C GLU A 114 -2.68 0.90 -15.44
N ARG A 115 -3.69 1.12 -14.58
CA ARG A 115 -4.97 1.75 -14.94
C ARG A 115 -4.99 3.23 -14.64
#